data_AF-A0A523JRP4-F1
#
_entry.id   AF-A0A523JRP4-F1
#
_cell.length_a   1.000
_cell.length_b   1.000
_cell.length_c   1.000
_cell.angle_alpha   90.00
_cell.angle_beta   90.00
_cell.angle_gamma   90.00
#
_symmetry.space_group_name_H-M   'P 1'
#
loop_
_entity.id
_entity.type
_entity.pdbx_description
1 polymer ?
#
loop_
_entity_poly.entity_id
_entity_poly.type
_entity_poly.pdbx_seq_one_letter_code
_entity_poly.pdbx_strand_id
1 'polypeptide(L)' 'MKHLDEVGESYFEHFLFAARVGLFMIFSGLAAVVHAICPWWFARTGSNAIQTLNTMLQDRRKTMEKM' A
#
# COMPACT_ATOMS: atom_id res chain seq x y z
N MET A 1 12.74 14.89 -6.66
CA MET A 1 13.98 14.19 -7.08
C MET A 1 14.80 13.73 -5.89
N LYS A 2 15.13 14.58 -4.88
CA LYS A 2 15.80 14.16 -3.62
C LYS A 2 15.31 12.84 -3.02
N HIS A 3 14.00 12.61 -3.00
CA HIS A 3 13.44 11.35 -2.49
C HIS A 3 13.86 10.11 -3.29
N LEU A 4 13.94 10.18 -4.62
CA LEU A 4 14.37 9.05 -5.45
C LEU A 4 15.84 8.70 -5.20
N ASP A 5 16.67 9.72 -5.02
CA ASP A 5 18.10 9.56 -4.72
C ASP A 5 18.32 8.97 -3.31
N GLU A 6 17.45 9.31 -2.35
CA GLU A 6 17.48 8.76 -0.98
C GLU A 6 17.10 7.27 -0.92
N VAL A 7 16.25 6.80 -1.83
CA VAL A 7 15.87 5.37 -1.91
C VAL A 7 16.58 4.60 -3.03
N GLY A 8 17.37 5.26 -3.88
CA GLY A 8 18.15 4.63 -4.95
C GLY A 8 17.30 4.01 -6.07
N GLU A 9 16.08 4.50 -6.29
CA GLU A 9 15.13 3.92 -7.26
C GLU A 9 14.93 4.83 -8.48
N SER A 10 14.63 4.21 -9.63
CA SER A 10 14.17 4.98 -10.79
C SER A 10 12.78 5.59 -10.52
N TYR A 11 12.48 6.72 -11.17
CA TYR A 11 11.16 7.34 -11.06
C TYR A 11 10.03 6.35 -11.38
N PHE A 12 10.23 5.48 -12.37
CA PHE A 12 9.19 4.55 -12.83
C PHE A 12 8.93 3.43 -11.81
N GLU A 13 9.97 2.86 -11.21
CA GLU A 13 9.84 1.87 -10.13
C GLU A 13 9.13 2.48 -8.93
N HIS A 14 9.56 3.67 -8.52
CA HIS A 14 8.97 4.35 -7.38
C HIS A 14 7.52 4.74 -7.62
N PHE A 15 7.22 5.28 -8.80
CA PHE A 15 5.87 5.64 -9.22
C PHE A 15 4.95 4.42 -9.24
N LEU A 16 5.37 3.32 -9.85
CA LEU A 16 4.52 2.14 -9.99
C LEU A 16 4.21 1.51 -8.62
N PHE A 17 5.20 1.43 -7.73
CA PHE A 17 4.97 0.96 -6.36
C PHE A 17 4.02 1.90 -5.61
N ALA A 18 4.29 3.21 -5.62
CA ALA A 18 3.47 4.20 -4.92
C ALA A 18 2.04 4.24 -5.45
N ALA A 19 1.86 4.15 -6.77
CA ALA A 19 0.54 4.10 -7.41
C ALA A 19 -0.22 2.83 -7.00
N ARG A 20 0.44 1.66 -6.96
CA ARG A 20 -0.18 0.41 -6.51
C ARG A 20 -0.64 0.48 -5.05
N VAL A 21 0.20 1.00 -4.17
CA VAL A 21 -0.12 1.24 -2.75
C VAL A 21 -1.32 2.18 -2.62
N GLY A 22 -1.29 3.32 -3.33
CA GLY A 22 -2.35 4.32 -3.29
C GLY A 22 -3.70 3.77 -3.79
N LEU A 23 -3.72 3.03 -4.89
CA LEU A 23 -4.94 2.39 -5.39
C LEU A 23 -5.50 1.39 -4.37
N PHE A 24 -4.66 0.57 -3.74
CA PHE A 24 -5.09 -0.35 -2.68
C PHE A 24 -5.70 0.39 -1.50
N MET A 25 -5.12 1.51 -1.07
CA MET A 25 -5.65 2.35 0.00
C MET A 25 -7.02 2.93 -0.36
N ILE A 26 -7.20 3.43 -1.58
CA ILE A 26 -8.48 3.98 -2.04
C ILE A 26 -9.57 2.90 -2.00
N PHE A 27 -9.32 1.74 -2.62
CA PHE A 27 -10.32 0.68 -2.68
C PHE A 27 -10.64 0.08 -1.30
N SER A 28 -9.62 -0.14 -0.47
CA SER A 28 -9.84 -0.67 0.88
C SER A 28 -10.51 0.35 1.81
N GLY A 29 -10.22 1.64 1.67
CA GLY A 29 -10.92 2.72 2.36
C GLY A 29 -12.39 2.77 1.98
N LEU A 30 -12.71 2.71 0.68
CA LEU A 30 -14.10 2.62 0.21
C LEU A 30 -14.81 1.38 0.76
N ALA A 31 -14.15 0.21 0.74
CA ALA A 31 -14.70 -1.02 1.29
C ALA A 31 -14.97 -0.91 2.80
N ALA A 32 -14.08 -0.23 3.55
CA ALA A 32 -14.27 0.01 4.99
C ALA A 32 -15.44 0.96 5.27
N VAL A 33 -15.64 2.00 4.46
CA VAL A 33 -16.82 2.89 4.56
C VAL A 33 -18.10 2.11 4.28
N VAL A 34 -18.13 1.28 3.23
CA VAL A 34 -19.29 0.42 2.95
C VAL A 34 -19.54 -0.56 4.10
N HIS A 35 -18.49 -1.16 4.66
CA HIS A 35 -18.60 -2.04 5.81
C HIS A 35 -19.16 -1.33 7.06
N ALA A 36 -18.80 -0.07 7.29
CA ALA A 36 -19.34 0.72 8.41
C ALA A 36 -20.86 0.92 8.31
N ILE A 37 -21.42 0.95 7.10
CA ILE A 37 -22.85 1.05 6.84
C ILE A 37 -23.50 -0.34 6.86
N CYS A 38 -22.84 -1.31 6.23
CA CYS A 38 -23.31 -2.68 6.05
C CYS A 38 -22.27 -3.66 6.64
N PRO A 39 -22.34 -3.99 7.94
CA PRO A 39 -21.28 -4.76 8.63
C PRO A 39 -21.10 -6.20 8.12
N TRP A 40 -22.03 -6.74 7.34
CA TRP A 40 -21.85 -8.04 6.67
C TRP A 40 -21.05 -7.94 5.37
N TRP A 41 -20.97 -6.77 4.75
CA TRP A 41 -20.21 -6.56 3.52
C TRP A 41 -18.75 -6.25 3.85
N PHE A 42 -17.80 -6.86 3.13
CA PHE A 42 -16.37 -6.54 3.22
C PHE A 42 -15.76 -6.71 4.63
N ALA A 43 -16.31 -7.62 5.44
CA ALA A 43 -15.99 -7.77 6.87
C ALA A 43 -14.50 -7.94 7.21
N ARG A 44 -13.70 -8.47 6.28
CA ARG A 44 -12.24 -8.62 6.46
C ARG A 44 -11.42 -7.82 5.45
N THR A 45 -12.06 -7.08 4.54
CA THR A 45 -11.36 -6.40 3.45
C THR A 45 -10.46 -5.29 3.99
N GLY A 46 -10.94 -4.49 4.94
CA GLY A 46 -10.15 -3.41 5.54
C GLY A 46 -8.91 -3.94 6.29
N SER A 47 -9.10 -4.91 7.18
CA SER A 47 -8.00 -5.49 7.97
C SER A 47 -6.99 -6.25 7.10
N ASN A 48 -7.45 -7.04 6.13
CA ASN A 48 -6.57 -7.73 5.19
C ASN A 48 -5.79 -6.76 4.31
N ALA A 49 -6.41 -5.65 3.90
CA ALA A 49 -5.73 -4.63 3.12
C ALA A 49 -4.62 -3.93 3.92
N ILE A 50 -4.87 -3.58 5.19
CA ILE A 50 -3.84 -3.01 6.07
C ILE A 50 -2.67 -3.98 6.24
N GLN A 51 -2.95 -5.26 6.49
CA GLN A 51 -1.89 -6.28 6.61
C GLN A 51 -1.07 -6.39 5.33
N THR A 52 -1.74 -6.42 4.18
CA THR A 52 -1.10 -6.51 2.87
C THR A 52 -0.23 -5.28 2.59
N LEU A 53 -0.75 -4.08 2.84
CA LEU A 53 0.00 -2.82 2.69
C LEU A 53 1.23 -2.78 3.60
N ASN A 54 1.08 -3.21 4.86
CA ASN A 54 2.22 -3.29 5.78
C ASN A 54 3.28 -4.27 5.28
N THR A 55 2.89 -5.46 4.81
CA THR A 55 3.83 -6.43 4.22
C THR A 55 4.57 -5.84 3.02
N MET A 56 3.86 -5.20 2.08
CA MET A 56 4.47 -4.55 0.92
C MET A 56 5.52 -3.50 1.32
N LEU A 57 5.22 -2.68 2.33
CA LEU A 57 6.15 -1.65 2.82
C LEU A 57 7.36 -2.26 3.53
N GLN A 58 7.16 -3.29 4.35
CA GLN A 58 8.24 -3.97 5.06
C GLN A 58 9.16 -4.71 4.09
N ASP A 59 8.60 -5.37 3.08
CA ASP A 59 9.40 -6.09 2.08
C ASP A 59 10.19 -5.12 1.21
N ARG A 60 9.60 -3.98 0.84
CA ARG A 60 10.34 -2.92 0.14
C ARG A 60 11.48 -2.37 0.98
N ARG A 61 11.24 -2.09 2.27
CA ARG A 61 12.29 -1.63 3.20
C ARG A 61 13.46 -2.62 3.27
N LYS A 62 13.17 -3.92 3.44
CA LYS A 62 14.21 -4.97 3.47
C LYS A 62 15.01 -5.05 2.18
N THR A 63 14.37 -4.85 1.03
CA THR A 63 15.08 -4.82 -0.26
C THR A 63 16.04 -3.64 -0.31
N MET A 64 15.60 -2.45 0.11
CA MET A 64 16.46 -1.26 0.15
C MET A 64 17.60 -1.36 1.17
N GLU A 65 17.38 -2.00 2.33
CA GLU A 65 18.44 -2.23 3.34
C GLU A 65 19.54 -3.22 2.88
N LYS A 66 19.27 -4.02 1.84
CA LYS A 66 20.20 -5.03 1.31
C LYS A 66 21.02 -4.55 0.10
N MET A 67 20.70 -3.38 -0.44
CA MET A 67 21.41 -2.74 -1.56
C MET A 67 22.53 -1.83 -1.05
#